data_AF-A0A1G4NWM9-F1
#
_entry.id   AF-A0A1G4NWM9-F1
#
_cell.length_a   1.000
_cell.length_b   1.000
_cell.length_c   1.000
_cell.angle_alpha   90.00
_cell.angle_beta   90.00
_cell.angle_gamma   90.00
#
_symmetry.space_group_name_H-M   'P 1'
#
loop_
_entity.id
_entity.type
_entity.pdbx_description
1 polymer ?
#
loop_
_entity_poly.entity_id
_entity_poly.type
_entity_poly.pdbx_seq_one_letter_code
_entity_poly.pdbx_strand_id
1 'polypeptide(L)'
;MPILYLICLSCMLTPLSILLILQNIRFYKSEKHTSNILINSKTNFSSTDIKCYLSQQYIKKHQWLNAIIILENLNVAKPTRACSQQIGNIMKKNSYHNLADKYLTYAQNLEAINSESSNQSG
;
A
#
# COMPACT_ATOMS: atom_id res chain seq x y z
N MET A 1 31.99 -12.33 -41.24
CA MET A 1 31.99 -11.77 -39.87
C MET A 1 30.78 -10.89 -39.46
N PRO A 2 29.89 -10.34 -40.33
CA PRO A 2 28.78 -9.49 -39.85
C PRO A 2 27.60 -10.24 -39.21
N ILE A 3 27.46 -11.54 -39.51
CA ILE A 3 26.34 -12.37 -39.05
C ILE A 3 26.39 -12.61 -37.52
N LEU A 4 27.59 -12.80 -36.95
CA LEU A 4 27.79 -12.95 -35.51
C LEU A 4 27.40 -11.69 -34.73
N TYR A 5 27.69 -10.51 -35.30
CA TYR A 5 27.29 -9.22 -34.73
C TYR A 5 25.77 -9.06 -34.73
N LEU A 6 25.11 -9.47 -35.83
CA LEU A 6 23.65 -9.41 -35.95
C LEU A 6 22.93 -10.31 -34.93
N ILE A 7 23.45 -11.52 -34.72
CA ILE A 7 22.90 -12.47 -33.74
C ILE A 7 23.05 -11.94 -32.32
N CYS A 8 24.21 -11.37 -31.98
CA CYS A 8 24.47 -10.82 -30.65
C CYS A 8 23.57 -9.60 -30.36
N LEU A 9 23.37 -8.75 -31.36
CA LEU A 9 22.48 -7.58 -31.25
C LEU A 9 21.00 -7.99 -31.11
N SER A 10 20.57 -9.02 -31.84
CA SER A 10 19.24 -9.62 -31.69
C SER A 10 19.01 -10.22 -30.29
N CYS A 11 20.03 -10.89 -29.76
CA CYS A 11 20.00 -11.51 -28.43
C CYS A 11 19.93 -10.48 -27.29
N MET A 12 20.50 -9.28 -27.48
CA MET A 12 20.37 -8.16 -26.54
C MET A 12 19.03 -7.43 -26.68
N LEU A 13 18.48 -7.33 -27.90
CA LEU A 13 17.21 -6.63 -28.14
C LEU A 13 16.01 -7.37 -27.55
N THR A 14 16.01 -8.70 -27.58
CA THR A 14 14.87 -9.52 -27.12
C THR A 14 14.54 -9.32 -25.62
N PRO A 15 15.48 -9.46 -24.67
CA PRO A 15 15.19 -9.27 -23.26
C PRO A 15 14.82 -7.82 -22.92
N LEU A 16 15.41 -6.85 -23.62
CA LEU A 16 15.08 -5.44 -23.46
C LEU A 16 13.64 -5.14 -23.90
N SER A 17 13.22 -5.72 -25.02
CA SER A 17 11.86 -5.61 -25.55
C SER A 17 10.84 -6.22 -24.59
N ILE A 18 11.14 -7.40 -24.04
CA ILE A 18 10.28 -8.08 -23.07
C ILE A 18 10.14 -7.24 -21.79
N LEU A 19 11.23 -6.66 -21.28
CA LEU A 19 11.21 -5.76 -20.12
C LEU A 19 10.31 -4.54 -20.34
N LEU A 20 10.42 -3.89 -21.50
CA LEU A 20 9.61 -2.73 -21.86
C LEU A 20 8.11 -3.07 -21.99
N ILE A 21 7.79 -4.22 -22.57
CA ILE A 21 6.40 -4.71 -22.65
C ILE A 21 5.86 -4.99 -21.26
N LEU A 22 6.64 -5.64 -20.39
CA LEU A 22 6.22 -5.96 -19.02
C LEU A 22 5.95 -4.70 -18.19
N GLN A 23 6.80 -3.68 -18.35
CA GLN A 23 6.62 -2.38 -17.70
C GLN A 23 5.36 -1.68 -18.21
N ASN A 24 5.12 -1.66 -19.52
CA ASN A 24 3.91 -1.07 -20.09
C ASN A 24 2.63 -1.78 -19.62
N ILE A 25 2.62 -3.11 -19.56
CA ILE A 25 1.47 -3.87 -19.04
C ILE A 25 1.21 -3.53 -17.57
N ARG A 26 2.27 -3.45 -16.74
CA ARG A 26 2.15 -3.08 -15.33
C ARG A 26 1.64 -1.66 -15.16
N PHE A 27 2.13 -0.73 -15.98
CA PHE A 27 1.67 0.66 -15.99
C PHE A 27 0.19 0.75 -16.36
N TYR A 28 -0.23 0.11 -17.46
CA TYR A 28 -1.62 0.10 -17.90
C TYR A 28 -2.56 -0.53 -16.86
N LYS A 29 -2.13 -1.62 -16.20
CA LYS A 29 -2.89 -2.23 -15.11
C LYS A 29 -3.04 -1.27 -13.91
N SER A 30 -1.99 -0.52 -13.58
CA SER A 30 -2.01 0.47 -12.51
C SER A 30 -2.90 1.67 -12.84
N GLU A 31 -2.85 2.15 -14.08
CA GLU A 31 -3.67 3.23 -14.58
C GLU A 31 -5.16 2.83 -14.55
N LYS A 32 -5.50 1.66 -15.10
CA LYS A 32 -6.88 1.13 -15.08
C LYS A 32 -7.44 1.00 -13.66
N HIS A 33 -6.63 0.54 -12.70
CA HIS A 33 -7.06 0.45 -11.31
C HIS A 33 -7.34 1.83 -10.70
N THR A 34 -6.48 2.82 -11.00
CA THR A 34 -6.64 4.20 -10.54
C THR A 34 -7.87 4.86 -11.18
N SER A 35 -8.07 4.65 -12.48
CA SER A 35 -9.24 5.16 -13.22
C SER A 35 -10.54 4.51 -12.77
N ASN A 36 -10.55 3.22 -12.43
CA ASN A 36 -11.72 2.56 -11.85
C ASN A 36 -12.10 3.15 -10.48
N ILE A 37 -11.11 3.51 -9.66
CA ILE A 37 -11.36 4.21 -8.39
C ILE A 37 -11.91 5.61 -8.67
N LEU A 38 -11.38 6.32 -9.68
CA LEU A 38 -11.87 7.63 -10.09
C LEU A 38 -13.32 7.58 -10.62
N ILE A 39 -13.68 6.58 -11.42
CA ILE A 39 -15.03 6.40 -11.96
C ILE A 39 -16.02 6.02 -10.84
N ASN A 40 -15.62 5.15 -9.92
CA ASN A 40 -16.43 4.81 -8.74
C ASN A 40 -16.48 5.96 -7.71
N SER A 41 -15.59 6.97 -7.79
CA SER A 41 -15.61 8.14 -6.91
C SER A 41 -16.78 9.10 -7.16
N LYS A 42 -17.47 8.99 -8.31
CA LYS A 42 -18.74 9.69 -8.54
C LYS A 42 -19.89 9.14 -7.68
N THR A 43 -19.71 8.00 -7.02
CA THR A 43 -20.68 7.39 -6.11
C THR A 43 -20.00 7.12 -4.76
N ASN A 44 -20.04 8.11 -3.87
CA ASN A 44 -19.88 7.95 -2.42
C ASN A 44 -18.62 7.21 -1.92
N PHE A 45 -17.43 7.56 -2.40
CA PHE A 45 -16.23 7.23 -1.62
C PHE A 45 -16.21 8.09 -0.36
N SER A 46 -16.28 7.47 0.83
CA SER A 46 -16.08 8.23 2.05
C SER A 46 -14.64 8.77 2.07
N SER A 47 -14.43 9.97 2.63
CA SER A 47 -13.09 10.57 2.76
C SER A 47 -12.07 9.61 3.37
N THR A 48 -12.53 8.70 4.23
CA THR A 48 -11.75 7.65 4.88
C THR A 48 -11.21 6.61 3.89
N ASP A 49 -12.02 6.16 2.95
CA ASP A 49 -11.63 5.11 1.98
C ASP A 49 -10.57 5.63 1.01
N ILE A 50 -10.69 6.90 0.61
CA ILE A 50 -9.69 7.58 -0.24
C ILE A 50 -8.36 7.69 0.50
N LYS A 51 -8.38 8.11 1.77
CA LYS A 51 -7.17 8.20 2.60
C LYS A 51 -6.51 6.83 2.81
N CYS A 52 -7.30 5.78 3.04
CA CYS A 52 -6.82 4.40 3.11
C CYS A 52 -6.11 4.00 1.80
N TYR A 53 -6.75 4.22 0.64
CA TYR A 53 -6.16 3.92 -0.65
C TYR A 53 -4.85 4.70 -0.90
N LEU A 54 -4.84 5.99 -0.58
CA LEU A 54 -3.69 6.85 -0.77
C LEU A 54 -2.50 6.39 0.10
N SER A 55 -2.76 6.01 1.35
CA SER A 55 -1.73 5.46 2.25
C SER A 55 -1.09 4.19 1.67
N GLN A 56 -1.88 3.29 1.08
CA GLN A 56 -1.37 2.08 0.43
C GLN A 56 -0.52 2.39 -0.79
N GLN A 57 -0.87 3.42 -1.56
CA GLN A 57 -0.06 3.88 -2.68
C GLN A 57 1.29 4.45 -2.22
N TYR A 58 1.31 5.20 -1.11
CA TYR A 58 2.56 5.67 -0.52
C TYR A 58 3.44 4.54 0.02
N ILE A 59 2.86 3.51 0.65
CA ILE A 59 3.58 2.30 1.07
C ILE A 59 4.23 1.62 -0.14
N LYS A 60 3.50 1.45 -1.26
CA LYS A 60 4.04 0.84 -2.50
C LYS A 60 5.18 1.65 -3.12
N LYS A 61 5.14 2.98 -2.98
CA LYS A 61 6.19 3.90 -3.46
C LYS A 61 7.33 4.09 -2.45
N HIS A 62 7.35 3.33 -1.35
CA HIS A 62 8.33 3.49 -0.25
C HIS A 62 8.33 4.89 0.40
N GLN A 63 7.25 5.65 0.25
CA GLN A 63 7.08 6.96 0.87
C GLN A 63 6.48 6.80 2.28
N TRP A 64 7.29 6.25 3.19
CA TRP A 64 6.84 5.80 4.51
C TRP A 64 6.24 6.90 5.38
N LEU A 65 6.86 8.09 5.42
CA LEU A 65 6.40 9.21 6.25
C LEU A 65 5.00 9.67 5.84
N ASN A 66 4.78 9.84 4.53
CA ASN A 66 3.48 10.25 4.00
C ASN A 66 2.39 9.20 4.29
N ALA A 67 2.74 7.92 4.20
CA ALA A 67 1.84 6.83 4.57
C ALA A 67 1.47 6.88 6.07
N ILE A 68 2.47 7.08 6.94
CA ILE A 68 2.27 7.15 8.39
C ILE A 68 1.35 8.32 8.76
N ILE A 69 1.60 9.53 8.23
CA ILE A 69 0.79 10.72 8.52
C ILE A 69 -0.68 10.49 8.18
N ILE A 70 -0.96 9.85 7.04
CA ILE A 70 -2.34 9.59 6.63
C ILE A 70 -2.99 8.52 7.49
N LEU A 71 -2.28 7.44 7.79
CA LEU A 71 -2.77 6.39 8.68
C LEU A 71 -3.01 6.90 10.10
N GLU A 72 -2.17 7.80 10.59
CA GLU A 72 -2.32 8.42 11.91
C GLU A 72 -3.52 9.36 11.95
N ASN A 73 -3.70 10.20 10.94
CA ASN A 73 -4.90 11.04 10.81
C ASN A 73 -6.19 10.21 10.77
N LEU A 74 -6.15 9.05 10.11
CA LEU A 74 -7.26 8.11 10.11
C LEU A 74 -7.50 7.49 11.47
N ASN A 75 -6.44 7.10 12.16
CA ASN A 75 -6.50 6.47 13.48
C ASN A 75 -6.99 7.43 14.58
N VAL A 76 -6.67 8.73 14.48
CA VAL A 76 -7.20 9.78 15.37
C VAL A 76 -8.70 9.98 15.15
N ALA A 77 -9.15 9.98 13.89
CA ALA A 77 -10.56 10.15 13.57
C ALA A 77 -11.42 8.92 13.95
N LYS A 78 -10.91 7.73 13.67
CA LYS A 78 -11.55 6.46 14.03
C LYS A 78 -10.48 5.40 14.34
N PRO A 79 -10.17 5.16 15.62
CA PRO A 79 -9.12 4.23 16.00
C PRO A 79 -9.49 2.84 15.51
N THR A 80 -8.63 2.27 14.68
CA THR A 80 -8.87 0.98 14.04
C THR A 80 -7.62 0.12 14.17
N ARG A 81 -7.80 -1.14 14.57
CA ARG A 81 -6.70 -2.13 14.67
C ARG A 81 -5.86 -2.17 13.39
N ALA A 82 -6.52 -2.21 12.23
CA ALA A 82 -5.86 -2.30 10.93
C ALA A 82 -4.90 -1.12 10.67
N CYS A 83 -5.30 0.11 11.01
CA CYS A 83 -4.45 1.30 10.83
C CYS A 83 -3.23 1.24 11.76
N SER A 84 -3.46 0.94 13.04
CA SER A 84 -2.39 0.85 14.04
C SER A 84 -1.39 -0.27 13.73
N GLN A 85 -1.87 -1.43 13.27
CA GLN A 85 -1.00 -2.53 12.80
C GLN A 85 -0.18 -2.15 11.57
N GLN A 86 -0.77 -1.45 10.60
CA GLN A 86 -0.06 -1.01 9.41
C GLN A 86 1.06 -0.01 9.74
N ILE A 87 0.80 0.94 10.65
CA ILE A 87 1.84 1.86 11.16
C ILE A 87 2.95 1.05 11.84
N GLY A 88 2.61 0.15 12.75
CA GLY A 88 3.59 -0.70 13.44
C GLY A 88 4.46 -1.51 12.47
N ASN A 89 3.87 -2.09 11.42
CA ASN A 89 4.60 -2.83 10.40
C ASN A 89 5.54 -1.94 9.57
N ILE A 90 5.13 -0.72 9.22
CA ILE A 90 5.99 0.25 8.53
C ILE A 90 7.15 0.67 9.43
N MET A 91 6.90 0.94 10.72
CA MET A 91 7.92 1.31 11.69
C MET A 91 8.94 0.19 11.90
N LYS A 92 8.47 -1.07 12.01
CA LYS A 92 9.34 -2.25 12.12
C LYS A 92 10.25 -2.43 10.91
N LYS A 93 9.73 -2.19 9.69
CA LYS A 93 10.53 -2.22 8.46
C LYS A 93 11.59 -1.13 8.40
N ASN A 94 11.37 0.01 9.05
CA ASN A 94 12.31 1.12 9.13
C ASN A 94 13.20 1.06 10.40
N SER A 95 13.27 -0.09 11.08
CA SER A 95 14.07 -0.31 12.30
C SER A 95 13.67 0.54 13.52
N TYR A 96 12.49 1.15 13.51
CA TYR A 96 11.93 1.87 14.65
C TYR A 96 11.21 0.91 15.61
N HIS A 97 11.94 -0.05 16.18
CA HIS A 97 11.37 -1.16 16.97
C HIS A 97 10.54 -0.69 18.17
N ASN A 98 11.07 0.24 18.98
CA ASN A 98 10.36 0.76 20.15
C ASN A 98 9.02 1.41 19.82
N LEU A 99 8.93 2.13 18.69
CA LEU A 99 7.68 2.73 18.23
C LEU A 99 6.76 1.67 17.62
N ALA A 100 7.31 0.74 16.84
CA ALA A 100 6.55 -0.36 16.27
C ALA A 100 5.82 -1.17 17.34
N ASP A 101 6.51 -1.53 18.42
CA ASP A 101 5.94 -2.33 19.51
C ASP A 101 4.81 -1.57 20.23
N LYS A 102 4.96 -0.25 20.43
CA LYS A 102 3.89 0.61 20.97
C LYS A 102 2.64 0.61 20.09
N TYR A 103 2.80 0.72 18.76
CA TYR A 103 1.64 0.69 17.85
C TYR A 103 1.02 -0.70 17.75
N LEU A 104 1.81 -1.77 17.82
CA LEU A 104 1.31 -3.14 17.78
C LEU A 104 0.56 -3.53 19.06
N THR A 105 1.09 -3.15 20.23
CA THR A 105 0.40 -3.34 21.53
C THR A 105 -0.89 -2.51 21.59
N TYR A 106 -0.85 -1.26 21.13
CA TYR A 106 -2.05 -0.42 21.01
C TYR A 106 -3.13 -1.08 20.12
N ALA A 107 -2.72 -1.68 19.00
CA ALA A 107 -3.66 -2.38 18.12
C ALA A 107 -4.29 -3.62 18.76
N GLN A 108 -3.55 -4.35 19.60
CA GLN A 108 -4.07 -5.50 20.35
C GLN A 108 -5.09 -5.05 21.41
N ASN A 109 -4.81 -3.95 22.11
CA ASN A 109 -5.74 -3.40 23.10
C ASN A 109 -7.06 -2.95 22.45
N LEU A 110 -7.00 -2.36 21.26
CA LEU A 110 -8.20 -2.01 20.50
C LEU A 110 -9.03 -3.23 20.11
N GLU A 111 -8.41 -4.38 19.85
CA GLU A 111 -9.13 -5.63 19.56
C GLU A 111 -9.85 -6.17 20.79
N ALA A 112 -9.17 -6.19 21.94
CA ALA A 112 -9.74 -6.65 23.21
C ALA A 112 -10.98 -5.83 23.60
N ILE A 113 -10.90 -4.50 23.52
CA ILE A 113 -12.03 -3.60 23.84
C ILE A 113 -13.25 -3.86 22.95
N ASN A 114 -13.02 -4.06 21.65
CA ASN A 114 -14.11 -4.32 20.70
C ASN A 114 -14.77 -5.69 20.97
N SER A 115 -14.00 -6.70 21.37
CA SER A 115 -14.51 -8.04 21.70
C SER A 115 -15.35 -8.09 22.98
N GLU A 116 -15.06 -7.22 23.96
CA GLU A 116 -15.85 -7.11 25.19
C GLU A 116 -17.20 -6.40 24.96
N SER A 117 -17.24 -5.36 24.12
CA SER A 117 -18.49 -4.66 23.80
C SER A 117 -19.52 -5.53 23.06
N SER A 118 -19.06 -6.51 22.28
CA SER A 118 -19.93 -7.45 21.56
C SER A 118 -20.62 -8.47 22.47
N ASN A 119 -20.08 -8.73 23.67
CA ASN A 119 -20.64 -9.71 24.61
C ASN A 119 -21.66 -9.11 25.59
N GLN A 120 -21.83 -7.79 25.62
CA GLN A 120 -22.82 -7.12 26.49
C GLN A 120 -24.13 -6.75 25.76
N SER A 121 -24.24 -7.04 24.46
CA SER A 121 -25.42 -6.72 23.64
C SER A 121 -26.23 -7.95 23.22
N GLY A 122 -25.97 -9.12 23.83
CA GLY A 122 -26.64 -10.39 23.56
C GLY A 122 -27.61 -10.80 24.66
#